data_AF-A0AAV4ETL3-F1
#
_entry.id   AF-A0AAV4ETL3-F1
#
_cell.length_a   1.000
_cell.length_b   1.000
_cell.length_c   1.000
_cell.angle_alpha   90.00
_cell.angle_beta   90.00
_cell.angle_gamma   90.00
#
_symmetry.space_group_name_H-M   'P 1'
#
loop_
_entity.id
_entity.type
_entity.pdbx_description
1 polymer ?
#
loop_
_entity_poly.entity_id
_entity_poly.type
_entity_poly.pdbx_seq_one_letter_code
_entity_poly.pdbx_strand_id
1 'polypeptide(L)'
;MDNYTFSFAGPAFRNKARSFMSQFSDTFSAFSKYLAPTYHHDRCESWLSSRISIKMTMPRELEASVQMRLYSLNKRQFVMVFVTFLMFFLISVLVGTAGPNIVDSTEVNGSLLLKPTDQSNTGPFILHSPPLSTFHQQLWLIASVGTEEHKGSRFEQEFQMGILIRGANGDAQSIQESSNPTLSTEMRNRTRKLKCSQDACDDLIVMHLGYLDYAYYIITVVFYNLDVSKLAIKDVHFTFKSYNPSFTQIEIWIRFVFLVMSFFVTCWYAHCLRKFSLRDWSIEQKWLSILLPLLLLYNDPIFPLSFLVNSWLPGMLGGLFQATFLCALLLFWLCIYHSVRQTDRRFSRFYFPKLVIVGLIWLCAVTLASWQEYNELQDPTYYYRLDTTNFKAFKIMFFVFGGFYILYLLYLMVRAYAELRLMPYFDLRLKFMTALMVIVVSTSITITAMRFGGGVLQDNFVAELSTSYQNSAEFVALYGLLNFYLYTMAFVYSPSPNAMFETHFRDNPALSMLNDSDEEVHYSSDTEETSMSRPRNNLIDSEDETYR
;
A
#
# COMPACT_ATOMS: atom_id res chain seq x y z
N MET A 1 -65.47 1.49 -16.17
CA MET A 1 -64.39 2.28 -15.56
C MET A 1 -63.97 1.51 -14.33
N ASP A 2 -62.83 0.81 -14.39
CA ASP A 2 -62.12 0.36 -13.18
C ASP A 2 -60.64 0.23 -13.54
N ASN A 3 -59.82 0.99 -12.80
CA ASN A 3 -58.41 1.24 -13.06
C ASN A 3 -57.54 0.07 -12.58
N TYR A 4 -56.71 -0.47 -13.48
CA TYR A 4 -55.57 -1.30 -13.10
C TYR A 4 -54.39 -0.41 -12.70
N THR A 5 -54.09 -0.36 -11.40
CA THR A 5 -52.87 0.25 -10.88
C THR A 5 -51.70 -0.75 -10.98
N PHE A 6 -50.77 -0.47 -11.90
CA PHE A 6 -49.45 -1.11 -11.93
C PHE A 6 -48.62 -0.61 -10.74
N SER A 7 -48.30 -1.50 -9.79
CA SER A 7 -47.28 -1.20 -8.76
C SER A 7 -45.89 -1.50 -9.32
N PHE A 8 -45.09 -0.46 -9.47
CA PHE A 8 -43.70 -0.48 -9.90
C PHE A 8 -42.83 -1.25 -8.90
N ALA A 9 -42.09 -2.26 -9.37
CA ALA A 9 -41.16 -3.04 -8.56
C ALA A 9 -39.80 -2.33 -8.41
N GLY A 10 -39.41 -2.04 -7.17
CA GLY A 10 -38.06 -1.69 -6.73
C GLY A 10 -38.05 -1.22 -5.27
N PRO A 11 -37.10 -1.66 -4.40
CA PRO A 11 -35.69 -1.86 -4.73
C PRO A 11 -35.12 -3.20 -4.22
N ALA A 12 -34.73 -4.09 -5.15
CA ALA A 12 -33.95 -5.30 -4.86
C ALA A 12 -32.59 -5.01 -4.20
N PHE A 13 -32.04 -3.80 -4.39
CA PHE A 13 -30.75 -3.40 -3.82
C PHE A 13 -30.78 -3.23 -2.30
N ARG A 14 -31.85 -2.65 -1.73
CA ARG A 14 -31.97 -2.47 -0.27
C ARG A 14 -32.13 -3.81 0.44
N ASN A 15 -32.84 -4.74 -0.19
CA ASN A 15 -33.02 -6.09 0.32
C ASN A 15 -31.74 -6.94 0.16
N LYS A 16 -31.01 -6.80 -0.95
CA LYS A 16 -29.66 -7.39 -1.11
C LYS A 16 -28.64 -6.81 -0.14
N ALA A 17 -28.66 -5.50 0.13
CA ALA A 17 -27.78 -4.87 1.11
C ALA A 17 -28.12 -5.32 2.54
N ARG A 18 -29.41 -5.50 2.86
CA ARG A 18 -29.83 -6.12 4.13
C ARG A 18 -29.42 -7.58 4.24
N SER A 19 -29.57 -8.36 3.17
CA SER A 19 -29.17 -9.78 3.18
C SER A 19 -27.66 -9.94 3.23
N PHE A 20 -26.90 -9.03 2.59
CA PHE A 20 -25.45 -8.99 2.71
C PHE A 20 -25.04 -8.56 4.11
N MET A 21 -25.67 -7.54 4.69
CA MET A 21 -25.42 -7.15 6.09
C MET A 21 -25.83 -8.24 7.08
N SER A 22 -26.88 -9.03 6.82
CA SER A 22 -27.25 -10.15 7.68
C SER A 22 -26.28 -11.31 7.54
N GLN A 23 -25.85 -11.66 6.31
CA GLN A 23 -24.80 -12.67 6.09
C GLN A 23 -23.44 -12.24 6.64
N PHE A 24 -23.12 -10.96 6.58
CA PHE A 24 -21.93 -10.37 7.20
C PHE A 24 -22.06 -10.37 8.73
N SER A 25 -23.25 -10.09 9.27
CA SER A 25 -23.56 -10.19 10.70
C SER A 25 -23.51 -11.64 11.20
N ASP A 26 -23.93 -12.62 10.39
CA ASP A 26 -23.94 -14.04 10.74
C ASP A 26 -22.54 -14.64 10.66
N THR A 27 -21.74 -14.26 9.66
CA THR A 27 -20.30 -14.59 9.63
C THR A 27 -19.56 -13.91 10.79
N PHE A 28 -19.89 -12.67 11.13
CA PHE A 28 -19.39 -12.03 12.35
C PHE A 28 -19.97 -12.59 13.65
N SER A 29 -21.15 -13.22 13.63
CA SER A 29 -21.74 -13.89 14.80
C SER A 29 -21.13 -15.27 15.02
N ALA A 30 -20.77 -15.98 13.95
CA ALA A 30 -19.93 -17.16 14.02
C ALA A 30 -18.53 -16.78 14.53
N PHE A 31 -17.97 -15.66 14.04
CA PHE A 31 -16.76 -15.04 14.58
C PHE A 31 -16.95 -14.60 16.06
N SER A 32 -18.16 -14.15 16.43
CA SER A 32 -18.48 -13.68 17.79
C SER A 32 -18.55 -14.81 18.80
N LYS A 33 -18.93 -16.02 18.35
CA LYS A 33 -18.91 -17.25 19.16
C LYS A 33 -17.48 -17.68 19.52
N TYR A 34 -16.49 -17.23 18.75
CA TYR A 34 -15.05 -17.33 19.04
C TYR A 34 -14.45 -16.04 19.66
N LEU A 35 -15.28 -15.05 20.01
CA LEU A 35 -14.92 -13.79 20.68
C LEU A 35 -15.48 -13.69 22.11
N ALA A 36 -16.29 -14.64 22.55
CA ALA A 36 -16.70 -14.71 23.95
C ALA A 36 -15.61 -15.46 24.74
N PRO A 37 -14.95 -14.84 25.72
CA PRO A 37 -14.21 -15.62 26.70
C PRO A 37 -15.26 -16.42 27.49
N THR A 38 -15.26 -17.74 27.33
CA THR A 38 -15.82 -18.62 28.37
C THR A 38 -14.95 -18.38 29.61
N TYR A 39 -15.46 -17.58 30.54
CA TYR A 39 -14.96 -17.53 31.91
C TYR A 39 -15.19 -18.90 32.54
N HIS A 40 -14.24 -19.81 32.36
CA HIS A 40 -14.09 -20.97 33.24
C HIS A 40 -13.10 -20.58 34.33
N HIS A 41 -13.62 -20.28 35.52
CA HIS A 41 -12.84 -20.23 36.75
C HIS A 41 -12.50 -21.67 37.16
N ASP A 42 -11.55 -22.31 36.49
CA ASP A 42 -10.92 -23.52 37.01
C ASP A 42 -9.65 -23.13 37.75
N ARG A 43 -9.82 -22.76 39.02
CA ARG A 43 -8.75 -22.93 40.02
C ARG A 43 -9.34 -23.16 41.41
N CYS A 44 -9.80 -24.39 41.63
CA CYS A 44 -9.74 -25.00 42.95
C CYS A 44 -9.12 -26.39 42.78
N GLU A 45 -8.27 -26.75 43.74
CA GLU A 45 -7.42 -27.96 43.79
C GLU A 45 -6.09 -27.93 43.03
N SER A 46 -5.10 -27.21 43.59
CA SER A 46 -3.71 -27.69 43.54
C SER A 46 -2.87 -27.18 44.72
N TRP A 47 -3.37 -27.32 45.94
CA TRP A 47 -2.54 -27.22 47.15
C TRP A 47 -1.99 -28.61 47.51
N LEU A 48 -1.21 -29.24 46.62
CA LEU A 48 -0.37 -30.40 46.94
C LEU A 48 0.45 -30.87 45.72
N SER A 49 1.34 -30.03 45.20
CA SER A 49 2.56 -30.56 44.58
C SER A 49 3.65 -29.50 44.52
N SER A 50 4.71 -29.75 45.27
CA SER A 50 5.92 -28.95 45.33
C SER A 50 6.67 -28.93 43.98
N ARG A 51 7.32 -27.79 43.71
CA ARG A 51 8.32 -27.53 42.67
C ARG A 51 7.81 -27.54 41.22
N ILE A 52 7.41 -26.35 40.75
CA ILE A 52 7.94 -25.67 39.55
C ILE A 52 7.38 -24.25 39.63
N SER A 53 8.25 -23.31 40.00
CA SER A 53 7.90 -21.90 40.12
C SER A 53 7.90 -21.26 38.74
N ILE A 54 6.84 -21.46 37.95
CA ILE A 54 6.52 -20.56 36.83
C ILE A 54 5.73 -19.42 37.44
N LYS A 55 6.47 -18.39 37.85
CA LYS A 55 5.96 -17.11 38.31
C LYS A 55 5.22 -16.46 37.13
N MET A 56 3.93 -16.74 37.00
CA MET A 56 3.02 -16.07 36.07
C MET A 56 2.86 -14.63 36.55
N THR A 57 3.86 -13.83 36.23
CA THR A 57 3.94 -12.42 36.57
C THR A 57 3.22 -11.70 35.45
N MET A 58 2.02 -11.20 35.71
CA MET A 58 1.41 -10.19 34.86
C MET A 58 2.41 -9.03 34.70
N PRO A 59 2.69 -8.55 33.47
CA PRO A 59 3.72 -7.55 33.28
C PRO A 59 3.26 -6.18 33.81
N ARG A 60 3.93 -5.68 34.85
CA ARG A 60 3.83 -4.31 35.42
C ARG A 60 3.85 -3.17 34.39
N GLU A 61 4.32 -3.40 33.15
CA GLU A 61 4.29 -2.36 32.10
C GLU A 61 2.94 -2.23 31.39
N LEU A 62 2.07 -3.25 31.43
CA LEU A 62 0.70 -3.13 30.89
C LEU A 62 -0.16 -2.26 31.82
N GLU A 63 0.19 -2.22 33.11
CA GLU A 63 -0.36 -1.32 34.13
C GLU A 63 0.14 0.13 33.94
N ALA A 64 1.36 0.31 33.41
CA ALA A 64 2.01 1.62 33.26
C ALA A 64 1.83 2.29 31.88
N SER A 65 1.39 1.57 30.84
CA SER A 65 1.21 2.16 29.51
C SER A 65 -0.14 2.85 29.35
N VAL A 66 -0.17 4.02 28.69
CA VAL A 66 -1.39 4.81 28.47
C VAL A 66 -2.48 3.99 27.78
N GLN A 67 -3.70 3.96 28.36
CA GLN A 67 -4.83 3.25 27.76
C GLN A 67 -5.20 3.83 26.39
N MET A 68 -5.18 2.95 25.38
CA MET A 68 -5.57 3.29 24.02
C MET A 68 -7.10 3.30 23.88
N ARG A 69 -7.59 4.14 22.97
CA ARG A 69 -9.01 4.23 22.63
C ARG A 69 -9.60 2.87 22.24
N LEU A 70 -8.81 2.00 21.61
CA LEU A 70 -9.18 0.63 21.27
C LEU A 70 -9.88 -0.14 22.41
N TYR A 71 -9.41 0.01 23.67
CA TYR A 71 -9.97 -0.71 24.81
C TYR A 71 -11.27 -0.09 25.35
N SER A 72 -11.51 1.18 25.05
CA SER A 72 -12.73 1.90 25.43
C SER A 72 -13.84 1.83 24.37
N LEU A 73 -13.56 1.28 23.19
CA LEU A 73 -14.53 1.24 22.09
C LEU A 73 -15.59 0.17 22.32
N ASN A 74 -16.86 0.59 22.26
CA ASN A 74 -17.98 -0.33 22.23
C ASN A 74 -17.98 -1.15 20.93
N LYS A 75 -18.55 -2.37 20.97
CA LYS A 75 -18.67 -3.26 19.79
C LYS A 75 -19.24 -2.56 18.54
N ARG A 76 -20.23 -1.67 18.72
CA ARG A 76 -20.82 -0.87 17.63
C ARG A 76 -19.85 0.16 17.06
N GLN A 77 -19.10 0.85 17.91
CA GLN A 77 -18.11 1.84 17.49
C GLN A 77 -16.94 1.16 16.76
N PHE A 78 -16.53 -0.03 17.22
CA PHE A 78 -15.52 -0.84 16.56
C PHE A 78 -15.91 -1.18 15.11
N VAL A 79 -17.13 -1.68 14.88
CA VAL A 79 -17.64 -1.96 13.52
C VAL A 79 -17.75 -0.68 12.68
N MET A 80 -18.19 0.42 13.29
CA MET A 80 -18.31 1.72 12.61
C MET A 80 -16.96 2.21 12.07
N VAL A 81 -15.84 1.98 12.77
CA VAL A 81 -14.50 2.33 12.30
C VAL A 81 -14.15 1.59 11.00
N PHE A 82 -14.43 0.28 10.92
CA PHE A 82 -14.18 -0.50 9.69
C PHE A 82 -15.07 -0.08 8.54
N VAL A 83 -16.36 0.16 8.79
CA VAL A 83 -17.29 0.66 7.76
C VAL A 83 -16.82 2.02 7.25
N THR A 84 -16.40 2.91 8.14
CA THR A 84 -15.89 4.25 7.77
C THR A 84 -14.63 4.14 6.91
N PHE A 85 -13.69 3.27 7.28
CA PHE A 85 -12.51 2.98 6.47
C PHE A 85 -12.86 2.48 5.06
N LEU A 86 -13.76 1.48 4.95
CA LEU A 86 -14.18 0.93 3.67
C LEU A 86 -14.93 1.96 2.80
N MET A 87 -15.75 2.82 3.42
CA MET A 87 -16.46 3.88 2.73
C MET A 87 -15.50 4.91 2.13
N PHE A 88 -14.52 5.39 2.91
CA PHE A 88 -13.52 6.33 2.40
C PHE A 88 -12.64 5.70 1.32
N PHE A 89 -12.25 4.45 1.49
CA PHE A 89 -11.52 3.72 0.45
C PHE A 89 -12.33 3.58 -0.84
N LEU A 90 -13.61 3.22 -0.76
CA LEU A 90 -14.49 3.12 -1.93
C LEU A 90 -14.65 4.47 -2.64
N ILE A 91 -14.78 5.57 -1.89
CA ILE A 91 -14.81 6.92 -2.46
C ILE A 91 -13.53 7.21 -3.24
N SER A 92 -12.35 6.88 -2.70
CA SER A 92 -11.08 7.05 -3.43
C SER A 92 -11.01 6.23 -4.71
N VAL A 93 -11.50 4.98 -4.69
CA VAL A 93 -11.58 4.16 -5.91
C VAL A 93 -12.53 4.81 -6.93
N LEU A 94 -13.70 5.28 -6.51
CA LEU A 94 -14.67 5.94 -7.40
C LEU A 94 -14.09 7.21 -8.03
N VAL A 95 -13.39 8.04 -7.24
CA VAL A 95 -12.69 9.23 -7.74
C VAL A 95 -11.65 8.85 -8.80
N GLY A 96 -10.87 7.80 -8.56
CA GLY A 96 -9.88 7.33 -9.53
C GLY A 96 -10.51 6.72 -10.80
N THR A 97 -11.64 6.03 -10.70
CA THR A 97 -12.37 5.52 -11.88
C THR A 97 -13.02 6.60 -12.73
N ALA A 98 -13.38 7.73 -12.12
CA ALA A 98 -13.89 8.90 -12.83
C ALA A 98 -12.78 9.79 -13.41
N GLY A 99 -11.51 9.48 -13.11
CA GLY A 99 -10.36 10.21 -13.61
C GLY A 99 -10.08 9.94 -15.09
N PRO A 100 -9.37 10.85 -15.78
CA PRO A 100 -8.92 10.64 -17.16
C PRO A 100 -7.87 9.54 -17.24
N ASN A 101 -7.65 9.02 -18.45
CA ASN A 101 -6.58 8.07 -18.73
C ASN A 101 -5.22 8.70 -18.41
N ILE A 102 -4.31 7.88 -17.88
CA ILE A 102 -2.99 8.33 -17.42
C ILE A 102 -2.08 8.70 -18.58
N VAL A 103 -2.09 7.88 -19.62
CA VAL A 103 -1.21 8.00 -20.78
C VAL A 103 -2.04 8.41 -21.99
N ASP A 104 -1.53 9.37 -22.74
CA ASP A 104 -1.97 9.70 -24.08
C ASP A 104 -0.95 9.16 -25.10
N SER A 105 -1.44 8.59 -26.20
CA SER A 105 -0.61 7.94 -27.21
C SER A 105 -1.00 8.36 -28.61
N THR A 106 -0.02 8.83 -29.39
CA THR A 106 -0.20 9.19 -30.79
C THR A 106 0.71 8.34 -31.68
N GLU A 107 0.11 7.65 -32.64
CA GLU A 107 0.82 6.79 -33.59
C GLU A 107 1.15 7.53 -34.89
N VAL A 108 2.36 7.29 -35.41
CA VAL A 108 2.89 7.86 -36.64
C VAL A 108 3.48 6.73 -37.49
N ASN A 109 3.01 6.61 -38.73
CA ASN A 109 3.55 5.63 -39.68
C ASN A 109 4.90 6.10 -40.23
N GLY A 110 5.97 5.39 -39.89
CA GLY A 110 7.33 5.67 -40.36
C GLY A 110 7.49 5.48 -41.87
N SER A 111 6.74 4.56 -42.48
CA SER A 111 6.77 4.29 -43.93
C SER A 111 6.34 5.49 -44.79
N LEU A 112 5.44 6.34 -44.28
CA LEU A 112 5.00 7.56 -44.96
C LEU A 112 6.03 8.70 -44.89
N LEU A 113 7.00 8.60 -43.98
CA LEU A 113 8.00 9.64 -43.73
C LEU A 113 9.29 9.45 -44.54
N LEU A 114 9.46 8.28 -45.15
CA LEU A 114 10.57 8.00 -46.07
C LEU A 114 10.34 8.72 -47.40
N LYS A 115 11.33 9.49 -47.86
CA LYS A 115 11.29 10.08 -49.21
C LYS A 115 11.43 8.96 -50.25
N PRO A 116 10.73 9.03 -51.39
CA PRO A 116 10.74 7.96 -52.41
C PRO A 116 12.12 7.68 -53.03
N THR A 117 13.12 8.53 -52.79
CA THR A 117 14.49 8.38 -53.25
C THR A 117 15.35 7.47 -52.36
N ASP A 118 14.98 7.29 -51.08
CA ASP A 118 15.71 6.49 -50.10
C ASP A 118 14.99 5.14 -49.90
N GLN A 119 15.25 4.18 -50.81
CA GLN A 119 14.61 2.85 -50.82
C GLN A 119 15.03 1.91 -49.67
N SER A 120 15.72 2.40 -48.63
CA SER A 120 16.07 1.59 -47.47
C SER A 120 15.04 1.78 -46.36
N ASN A 121 14.37 0.70 -45.95
CA ASN A 121 13.48 0.64 -44.78
C ASN A 121 14.20 0.91 -43.43
N THR A 122 15.41 1.49 -43.47
CA THR A 122 16.34 1.70 -42.34
C THR A 122 16.47 3.18 -41.93
N GLY A 123 15.73 4.09 -42.54
CA GLY A 123 15.72 5.52 -42.20
C GLY A 123 16.65 6.37 -43.09
N PRO A 124 16.76 7.68 -42.84
CA PRO A 124 16.38 8.40 -41.61
C PRO A 124 14.87 8.69 -41.50
N PHE A 125 14.29 8.34 -40.34
CA PHE A 125 12.93 8.72 -39.97
C PHE A 125 12.97 10.04 -39.21
N ILE A 126 12.38 11.10 -39.77
CA ILE A 126 12.26 12.41 -39.10
C ILE A 126 10.86 12.51 -38.51
N LEU A 127 10.78 12.44 -37.18
CA LEU A 127 9.53 12.41 -36.43
C LEU A 127 9.32 13.75 -35.72
N HIS A 128 8.11 14.29 -35.85
CA HIS A 128 7.68 15.48 -35.13
C HIS A 128 6.77 15.07 -33.97
N SER A 129 7.11 15.51 -32.76
CA SER A 129 6.24 15.28 -31.60
C SER A 129 4.95 16.10 -31.70
N PRO A 130 3.86 15.65 -31.08
CA PRO A 130 2.73 16.52 -30.79
C PRO A 130 3.16 17.73 -29.94
N PRO A 131 2.34 18.78 -29.84
CA PRO A 131 2.60 19.90 -28.94
C PRO A 131 2.62 19.41 -27.49
N LEU A 132 3.75 19.56 -26.82
CA LEU A 132 3.96 19.14 -25.44
C LEU A 132 4.03 20.35 -24.51
N SER A 133 3.72 20.08 -23.25
CA SER A 133 3.85 21.04 -22.14
C SER A 133 4.51 20.34 -20.97
N THR A 134 5.00 21.11 -19.98
CA THR A 134 5.55 20.55 -18.74
C THR A 134 4.60 19.59 -18.02
N PHE A 135 3.29 19.81 -18.12
CA PHE A 135 2.25 18.91 -17.59
C PHE A 135 2.21 17.51 -18.22
N HIS A 136 2.87 17.27 -19.36
CA HIS A 136 2.96 15.94 -19.95
C HIS A 136 4.01 15.05 -19.26
N GLN A 137 4.71 15.59 -18.24
CA GLN A 137 5.73 14.94 -17.38
C GLN A 137 6.91 14.33 -18.15
N GLN A 138 6.65 13.25 -18.89
CA GLN A 138 7.63 12.42 -19.58
C GLN A 138 7.18 12.13 -21.02
N LEU A 139 8.14 11.87 -21.90
CA LEU A 139 7.89 11.46 -23.29
C LEU A 139 8.62 10.17 -23.59
N TRP A 140 7.88 9.18 -24.10
CA TRP A 140 8.45 7.96 -24.66
C TRP A 140 8.21 7.91 -26.17
N LEU A 141 9.23 7.45 -26.88
CA LEU A 141 9.11 7.06 -28.28
C LEU A 141 9.34 5.56 -28.37
N ILE A 142 8.33 4.84 -28.87
CA ILE A 142 8.35 3.39 -29.04
C ILE A 142 8.23 3.09 -30.53
N ALA A 143 9.12 2.24 -31.05
CA ALA A 143 9.05 1.72 -32.41
C ALA A 143 8.54 0.28 -32.38
N SER A 144 7.48 0.02 -33.14
CA SER A 144 6.97 -1.33 -33.41
C SER A 144 7.25 -1.64 -34.88
N VAL A 145 7.92 -2.77 -35.13
CA VAL A 145 8.32 -3.19 -36.48
C VAL A 145 7.42 -4.32 -36.92
N GLY A 146 6.66 -4.11 -37.99
CA GLY A 146 5.84 -5.12 -38.64
C GLY A 146 6.67 -5.89 -39.68
N THR A 147 6.57 -7.22 -39.64
CA THR A 147 7.25 -8.12 -40.58
C THR A 147 6.22 -8.81 -41.46
N GLU A 148 6.58 -9.11 -42.71
CA GLU A 148 5.74 -9.98 -43.54
C GLU A 148 5.74 -11.41 -43.00
N GLU A 149 4.57 -12.06 -43.02
CA GLU A 149 4.32 -13.36 -42.40
C GLU A 149 5.30 -14.43 -42.92
N HIS A 150 6.23 -14.84 -42.07
CA HIS A 150 7.10 -15.99 -42.29
C HIS A 150 6.82 -17.05 -41.23
N LYS A 151 6.37 -18.22 -41.70
CA LYS A 151 5.94 -19.35 -40.87
C LYS A 151 7.01 -19.75 -39.85
N GLY A 152 6.78 -19.39 -38.58
CA GLY A 152 7.32 -20.10 -37.42
C GLY A 152 8.76 -19.80 -36.99
N SER A 153 9.48 -18.86 -37.61
CA SER A 153 10.83 -18.49 -37.17
C SER A 153 10.79 -17.40 -36.11
N ARG A 154 11.12 -17.75 -34.85
CA ARG A 154 11.58 -16.76 -33.87
C ARG A 154 12.93 -16.23 -34.32
N PHE A 155 13.02 -14.93 -34.56
CA PHE A 155 14.23 -14.30 -35.05
C PHE A 155 14.75 -13.29 -34.04
N GLU A 156 16.06 -13.28 -33.82
CA GLU A 156 16.74 -12.30 -32.97
C GLU A 156 17.92 -11.70 -33.74
N GLN A 157 17.96 -10.38 -33.91
CA GLN A 157 19.08 -9.68 -34.54
C GLN A 157 19.52 -8.48 -33.72
N GLU A 158 20.83 -8.31 -33.63
CA GLU A 158 21.46 -7.12 -33.09
C GLU A 158 21.71 -6.11 -34.21
N PHE A 159 21.35 -4.86 -33.96
CA PHE A 159 21.53 -3.75 -34.90
C PHE A 159 21.93 -2.49 -34.11
N GLN A 160 22.48 -1.50 -34.81
CA GLN A 160 22.82 -0.23 -34.18
C GLN A 160 21.77 0.81 -34.51
N MET A 161 21.24 1.49 -33.51
CA MET A 161 20.27 2.56 -33.66
C MET A 161 20.95 3.88 -33.33
N GLY A 162 20.92 4.82 -34.27
CA GLY A 162 21.35 6.20 -34.04
C GLY A 162 20.15 7.10 -33.81
N ILE A 163 20.22 7.93 -32.76
CA ILE A 163 19.17 8.87 -32.39
C ILE A 163 19.74 10.27 -32.33
N LEU A 164 19.00 11.23 -32.89
CA LEU A 164 19.26 12.66 -32.80
C LEU A 164 18.00 13.37 -32.31
N ILE A 165 18.13 14.21 -31.28
CA ILE A 165 17.01 14.89 -30.63
C ILE A 165 17.22 16.39 -30.73
N ARG A 166 16.22 17.12 -31.25
CA ARG A 166 16.23 18.58 -31.33
C ARG A 166 14.95 19.13 -30.70
N GLY A 167 15.09 20.20 -29.92
CA GLY A 167 13.97 20.92 -29.30
C GLY A 167 13.64 22.20 -30.07
N ALA A 168 12.36 22.56 -30.13
CA ALA A 168 11.87 23.82 -30.69
C ALA A 168 10.82 24.45 -29.77
N ASN A 169 10.96 25.77 -29.52
CA ASN A 169 10.01 26.58 -28.76
C ASN A 169 9.35 27.59 -29.70
N GLY A 170 8.06 27.41 -30.00
CA GLY A 170 7.36 28.21 -31.01
C GLY A 170 7.53 27.67 -32.43
N ASP A 171 7.13 28.47 -33.44
CA ASP A 171 7.08 28.09 -34.86
C ASP A 171 8.25 27.17 -35.23
N ALA A 172 7.92 26.02 -35.83
CA ALA A 172 8.76 24.84 -36.05
C ALA A 172 10.09 25.07 -36.81
N GLN A 173 10.50 26.32 -37.03
CA GLN A 173 11.66 26.77 -37.77
C GLN A 173 12.80 27.31 -36.89
N SER A 174 12.57 27.68 -35.62
CA SER A 174 13.66 28.10 -34.73
C SER A 174 14.27 26.91 -33.99
N ILE A 175 15.14 26.18 -34.66
CA ILE A 175 16.01 25.17 -34.05
C ILE A 175 16.97 25.92 -33.11
N GLN A 176 16.75 25.85 -31.81
CA GLN A 176 17.70 26.39 -30.83
C GLN A 176 18.66 25.29 -30.38
N GLU A 177 19.96 25.59 -30.40
CA GLU A 177 20.97 24.79 -29.71
C GLU A 177 20.67 24.87 -28.21
N SER A 178 20.26 23.75 -27.62
CA SER A 178 20.02 23.69 -26.19
C SER A 178 21.34 23.61 -25.44
N SER A 179 21.41 24.22 -24.27
CA SER A 179 22.47 24.00 -23.29
C SER A 179 22.36 22.65 -22.56
N ASN A 180 21.35 21.81 -22.86
CA ASN A 180 21.14 20.53 -22.23
C ASN A 180 21.98 19.43 -22.91
N PRO A 181 22.79 18.66 -22.15
CA PRO A 181 23.65 17.62 -22.70
C PRO A 181 22.87 16.44 -23.33
N THR A 182 21.56 16.35 -23.08
CA THR A 182 20.64 15.34 -23.62
C THR A 182 20.14 15.65 -25.03
N LEU A 183 20.20 16.91 -25.45
CA LEU A 183 19.90 17.37 -26.81
C LEU A 183 21.23 17.62 -27.54
N SER A 184 22.00 16.55 -27.72
CA SER A 184 23.25 16.61 -28.45
C SER A 184 22.98 16.84 -29.94
N THR A 185 23.73 17.75 -30.54
CA THR A 185 23.79 17.94 -32.01
C THR A 185 24.37 16.70 -32.71
N GLU A 186 25.03 15.82 -31.95
CA GLU A 186 25.64 14.58 -32.41
C GLU A 186 24.71 13.37 -32.26
N MET A 187 24.79 12.47 -33.23
CA MET A 187 24.00 11.25 -33.29
C MET A 187 24.54 10.21 -32.32
N ARG A 188 23.69 9.78 -31.37
CA ARG A 188 24.10 8.83 -30.33
C ARG A 188 23.74 7.42 -30.77
N ASN A 189 24.76 6.60 -30.98
CA ASN A 189 24.60 5.23 -31.45
C ASN A 189 24.52 4.25 -30.28
N ARG A 190 23.49 3.41 -30.30
CA ARG A 190 23.25 2.35 -29.31
C ARG A 190 22.97 1.03 -30.00
N THR A 191 23.62 -0.04 -29.55
CA THR A 191 23.29 -1.39 -30.02
C THR A 191 21.99 -1.84 -29.35
N ARG A 192 21.03 -2.28 -30.16
CA ARG A 192 19.75 -2.84 -29.71
C ARG A 192 19.58 -4.22 -30.29
N LYS A 193 18.72 -5.02 -29.65
CA LYS A 193 18.38 -6.37 -30.07
C LYS A 193 16.88 -6.43 -30.38
N LEU A 194 16.53 -6.72 -31.62
CA LEU A 194 15.15 -6.92 -32.04
C LEU A 194 14.82 -8.41 -31.91
N LYS A 195 13.67 -8.71 -31.30
CA LYS A 195 13.13 -10.06 -31.22
C LYS A 195 11.79 -10.07 -31.92
N CYS A 196 11.61 -10.98 -32.87
CA CYS A 196 10.37 -11.06 -33.65
C CYS A 196 9.72 -12.43 -33.48
N SER A 197 8.39 -12.42 -33.34
CA SER A 197 7.58 -13.62 -33.22
C SER A 197 6.38 -13.51 -34.16
N GLN A 198 6.38 -14.35 -35.20
CA GLN A 198 5.34 -14.38 -36.23
C GLN A 198 5.29 -13.07 -37.03
N ASP A 199 4.26 -12.24 -36.80
CA ASP A 199 3.93 -11.08 -37.64
C ASP A 199 4.35 -9.74 -37.01
N ALA A 200 4.76 -9.77 -35.73
CA ALA A 200 5.16 -8.57 -35.00
C ALA A 200 6.46 -8.79 -34.23
N CYS A 201 7.27 -7.74 -34.18
CA CYS A 201 8.44 -7.67 -33.32
C CYS A 201 8.11 -7.07 -31.95
N ASP A 202 8.90 -7.42 -30.93
CA ASP A 202 8.83 -6.84 -29.60
C ASP A 202 9.03 -5.31 -29.70
N ASP A 203 8.19 -4.57 -28.98
CA ASP A 203 8.24 -3.11 -28.93
C ASP A 203 9.62 -2.61 -28.50
N LEU A 204 10.22 -1.77 -29.33
CA LEU A 204 11.51 -1.16 -29.08
C LEU A 204 11.33 0.24 -28.50
N ILE A 205 11.77 0.44 -27.26
CA ILE A 205 11.85 1.79 -26.68
C ILE A 205 13.06 2.49 -27.32
N VAL A 206 12.75 3.44 -28.21
CA VAL A 206 13.74 4.25 -28.92
C VAL A 206 14.36 5.24 -27.94
N MET A 207 13.51 5.97 -27.22
CA MET A 207 13.91 7.07 -26.35
C MET A 207 12.89 7.29 -25.23
N HIS A 208 13.39 7.75 -24.09
CA HIS A 208 12.63 8.24 -22.95
C HIS A 208 13.22 9.57 -22.49
N LEU A 209 12.41 10.63 -22.47
CA LEU A 209 12.75 11.88 -21.79
C LEU A 209 11.98 11.96 -20.47
N GLY A 210 12.73 12.06 -19.36
CA GLY A 210 12.17 12.26 -18.03
C GLY A 210 11.68 13.69 -17.75
N TYR A 211 12.14 14.68 -18.52
CA TYR A 211 11.78 16.10 -18.38
C TYR A 211 11.56 16.73 -19.75
N LEU A 212 10.57 17.62 -19.85
CA LEU A 212 10.19 18.29 -21.09
C LEU A 212 10.48 19.80 -20.99
N ASP A 213 11.55 20.22 -21.68
CA ASP A 213 12.00 21.61 -21.77
C ASP A 213 11.37 22.38 -22.94
N TYR A 214 10.94 21.66 -23.98
CA TYR A 214 10.51 22.24 -25.25
C TYR A 214 9.06 21.89 -25.59
N ALA A 215 8.40 22.80 -26.32
CA ALA A 215 7.03 22.57 -26.80
C ALA A 215 6.95 21.55 -27.94
N TYR A 216 8.00 21.47 -28.76
CA TYR A 216 8.10 20.53 -29.88
C TYR A 216 9.45 19.85 -29.87
N TYR A 217 9.46 18.56 -30.17
CA TYR A 217 10.67 17.77 -30.36
C TYR A 217 10.70 17.19 -31.77
N ILE A 218 11.86 17.33 -32.42
CA ILE A 218 12.16 16.71 -33.71
C ILE A 218 13.17 15.61 -33.44
N ILE A 219 12.77 14.37 -33.71
CA ILE A 219 13.57 13.18 -33.41
C ILE A 219 13.91 12.49 -34.72
N THR A 220 15.20 12.35 -35.00
CA THR A 220 15.68 11.61 -36.17
C THR A 220 16.21 10.27 -35.73
N VAL A 221 15.64 9.19 -36.28
CA VAL A 221 16.03 7.80 -35.99
C VAL A 221 16.62 7.17 -37.25
N VAL A 222 17.78 6.52 -37.13
CA VAL A 222 18.40 5.70 -38.19
C VAL A 222 18.73 4.33 -37.63
N PHE A 223 18.40 3.28 -38.39
CA PHE A 223 18.77 1.91 -38.09
C PHE A 223 19.96 1.50 -38.95
N TYR A 224 21.11 1.32 -38.34
CA TYR A 224 22.32 0.82 -38.98
C TYR A 224 22.39 -0.70 -38.90
N ASN A 225 22.83 -1.34 -39.99
CA ASN A 225 23.07 -2.79 -40.08
C ASN A 225 21.82 -3.65 -39.81
N LEU A 226 20.63 -3.13 -40.12
CA LEU A 226 19.40 -3.91 -40.08
C LEU A 226 19.22 -4.62 -41.43
N ASP A 227 19.26 -5.96 -41.42
CA ASP A 227 19.18 -6.76 -42.64
C ASP A 227 17.73 -6.80 -43.16
N VAL A 228 17.32 -5.77 -43.91
CA VAL A 228 15.94 -5.62 -44.44
C VAL A 228 15.49 -6.84 -45.25
N SER A 229 16.40 -7.47 -45.99
CA SER A 229 16.11 -8.66 -46.81
C SER A 229 15.89 -9.93 -45.99
N LYS A 230 16.49 -10.04 -44.79
CA LYS A 230 16.25 -11.17 -43.88
C LYS A 230 14.99 -10.99 -43.05
N LEU A 231 14.64 -9.75 -42.70
CA LEU A 231 13.47 -9.46 -41.87
C LEU A 231 12.17 -9.24 -42.65
N ALA A 232 12.22 -9.02 -43.97
CA ALA A 232 11.04 -8.69 -44.78
C ALA A 232 10.17 -7.62 -44.08
N ILE A 233 10.81 -6.50 -43.69
CA ILE A 233 10.15 -5.43 -42.93
C ILE A 233 9.09 -4.78 -43.82
N LYS A 234 7.83 -4.84 -43.38
CA LYS A 234 6.69 -4.26 -44.09
C LYS A 234 6.53 -2.78 -43.74
N ASP A 235 6.43 -2.49 -42.45
CA ASP A 235 6.18 -1.16 -41.91
C ASP A 235 6.84 -0.98 -40.53
N VAL A 236 7.13 0.29 -40.22
CA VAL A 236 7.63 0.70 -38.91
C VAL A 236 6.66 1.73 -38.38
N HIS A 237 6.05 1.43 -37.23
CA HIS A 237 5.13 2.31 -36.53
C HIS A 237 5.83 2.95 -35.33
N PHE A 238 5.75 4.26 -35.24
CA PHE A 238 6.29 5.02 -34.11
C PHE A 238 5.13 5.50 -33.24
N THR A 239 5.15 5.13 -31.96
CA THR A 239 4.17 5.58 -30.98
C THR A 239 4.83 6.54 -30.02
N PHE A 240 4.35 7.78 -30.00
CA PHE A 240 4.64 8.72 -28.92
C PHE A 240 3.70 8.41 -27.76
N LYS A 241 4.25 8.20 -26.57
CA LYS A 241 3.48 8.10 -25.33
C LYS A 241 3.89 9.23 -24.40
N SER A 242 2.94 9.86 -23.74
CA SER A 242 3.18 10.90 -22.73
C SER A 242 2.08 10.90 -21.69
N TYR A 243 2.27 11.57 -20.55
CA TYR A 243 1.19 11.69 -19.57
C TYR A 243 0.12 12.68 -20.04
N ASN A 244 -1.14 12.37 -19.74
CA ASN A 244 -2.24 13.28 -20.02
C ASN A 244 -2.17 14.50 -19.06
N PRO A 245 -2.17 15.75 -19.56
CA PRO A 245 -2.07 16.93 -18.71
C PRO A 245 -3.25 17.06 -17.73
N SER A 246 -4.44 16.57 -18.12
CA SER A 246 -5.62 16.54 -17.24
C SER A 246 -5.43 15.58 -16.07
N PHE A 247 -4.77 14.44 -16.31
CA PHE A 247 -4.43 13.49 -15.24
C PHE A 247 -3.42 14.10 -14.27
N THR A 248 -2.35 14.72 -14.79
CA THR A 248 -1.33 15.37 -13.96
C THR A 248 -1.91 16.48 -13.07
N GLN A 249 -2.88 17.27 -13.55
CA GLN A 249 -3.57 18.25 -12.71
C GLN A 249 -4.33 17.59 -11.56
N ILE A 250 -5.06 16.51 -11.83
CA ILE A 250 -5.78 15.75 -10.80
C ILE A 250 -4.81 15.11 -9.82
N GLU A 251 -3.69 14.56 -10.30
CA GLU A 251 -2.63 13.98 -9.47
C GLU A 251 -2.09 14.98 -8.46
N ILE A 252 -1.76 16.21 -8.89
CA ILE A 252 -1.29 17.28 -8.00
C ILE A 252 -2.33 17.57 -6.91
N TRP A 253 -3.60 17.72 -7.30
CA TRP A 253 -4.68 18.01 -6.36
C TRP A 253 -4.91 16.87 -5.35
N ILE A 254 -4.90 15.62 -5.80
CA ILE A 254 -5.10 14.46 -4.93
C ILE A 254 -3.95 14.34 -3.92
N ARG A 255 -2.70 14.46 -4.37
CA ARG A 255 -1.52 14.46 -3.47
C ARG A 255 -1.62 15.59 -2.45
N PHE A 256 -2.00 16.80 -2.89
CA PHE A 256 -2.17 17.95 -2.02
C PHE A 256 -3.25 17.75 -0.95
N VAL A 257 -4.43 17.22 -1.32
CA VAL A 257 -5.52 16.94 -0.37
C VAL A 257 -5.08 15.90 0.67
N PHE A 258 -4.42 14.82 0.25
CA PHE A 258 -3.91 13.81 1.18
C PHE A 258 -2.81 14.36 2.09
N LEU A 259 -1.93 15.22 1.58
CA LEU A 259 -0.91 15.91 2.37
C LEU A 259 -1.54 16.76 3.47
N VAL A 260 -2.52 17.61 3.12
CA VAL A 260 -3.22 18.47 4.08
C VAL A 260 -3.95 17.64 5.14
N MET A 261 -4.67 16.59 4.73
CA MET A 261 -5.32 15.68 5.66
C MET A 261 -4.33 14.96 6.58
N SER A 262 -3.20 14.50 6.06
CA SER A 262 -2.13 13.87 6.82
C SER A 262 -1.51 14.82 7.84
N PHE A 263 -1.33 16.09 7.46
CA PHE A 263 -0.85 17.12 8.36
C PHE A 263 -1.83 17.33 9.52
N PHE A 264 -3.13 17.47 9.24
CA PHE A 264 -4.15 17.60 10.29
C PHE A 264 -4.18 16.40 11.24
N VAL A 265 -4.14 15.17 10.71
CA VAL A 265 -4.13 13.95 11.54
C VAL A 265 -2.84 13.86 12.37
N THR A 266 -1.69 14.23 11.81
CA THR A 266 -0.40 14.24 12.52
C THR A 266 -0.41 15.25 13.67
N CYS A 267 -0.87 16.48 13.42
CA CYS A 267 -1.00 17.50 14.45
C CYS A 267 -2.01 17.11 15.53
N TRP A 268 -3.17 16.57 15.14
CA TRP A 268 -4.17 16.07 16.06
C TRP A 268 -3.62 14.97 16.96
N TYR A 269 -2.94 13.97 16.38
CA TYR A 269 -2.36 12.85 17.10
C TYR A 269 -1.24 13.30 18.05
N ALA A 270 -0.34 14.16 17.59
CA ALA A 270 0.72 14.74 18.43
C ALA A 270 0.15 15.60 19.56
N HIS A 271 -0.90 16.39 19.31
CA HIS A 271 -1.58 17.16 20.34
C HIS A 271 -2.23 16.27 21.41
N CYS A 272 -2.84 15.15 21.00
CA CYS A 272 -3.41 14.18 21.93
C CYS A 272 -2.33 13.54 22.82
N LEU A 273 -1.16 13.23 22.27
CA LEU A 273 -0.06 12.59 23.01
C LEU A 273 0.78 13.53 23.86
N ARG A 274 0.77 14.84 23.59
CA ARG A 274 1.56 15.85 24.34
C ARG A 274 1.30 15.81 25.85
N LYS A 275 0.12 15.36 26.27
CA LYS A 275 -0.29 15.26 27.68
C LYS A 275 0.43 14.13 28.44
N PHE A 276 1.05 13.17 27.74
CA PHE A 276 1.67 11.99 28.32
C PHE A 276 3.18 11.96 28.06
N SER A 277 3.96 11.48 29.03
CA SER A 277 5.42 11.31 28.88
C SER A 277 5.75 10.20 27.90
N LEU A 278 6.83 10.38 27.12
CA LEU A 278 7.34 9.39 26.14
C LEU A 278 7.66 8.02 26.74
N ARG A 279 7.87 7.95 28.07
CA ARG A 279 8.17 6.70 28.79
C ARG A 279 6.96 5.78 28.79
N ASP A 280 5.77 6.36 29.00
CA ASP A 280 4.52 5.64 29.22
C ASP A 280 3.79 5.31 27.90
N TRP A 281 4.34 5.78 26.77
CA TRP A 281 3.77 5.50 25.46
C TRP A 281 3.96 4.03 25.09
N SER A 282 2.88 3.44 24.57
CA SER A 282 2.94 2.11 23.98
C SER A 282 3.83 2.07 22.74
N ILE A 283 4.34 0.89 22.41
CA ILE A 283 5.15 0.68 21.19
C ILE A 283 4.44 1.13 19.91
N GLU A 284 3.12 0.87 19.83
CA GLU A 284 2.27 1.25 18.71
C GLU A 284 2.20 2.76 18.57
N GLN A 285 2.02 3.45 19.70
CA GLN A 285 1.96 4.90 19.72
C GLN A 285 3.29 5.55 19.33
N LYS A 286 4.41 4.99 19.81
CA LYS A 286 5.77 5.42 19.45
C LYS A 286 6.03 5.28 17.95
N TRP A 287 5.69 4.13 17.36
CA TRP A 287 5.88 3.93 15.92
C TRP A 287 4.91 4.76 15.07
N LEU A 288 3.65 4.91 15.46
CA LEU A 288 2.73 5.80 14.75
C LEU A 288 3.20 7.26 14.78
N SER A 289 3.81 7.70 15.89
CA SER A 289 4.40 9.04 15.97
C SER A 289 5.56 9.25 14.99
N ILE A 290 6.23 8.18 14.56
CA ILE A 290 7.29 8.21 13.53
C ILE A 290 6.69 8.07 12.13
N LEU A 291 5.69 7.20 11.98
CA LEU A 291 5.11 6.83 10.70
C LEU A 291 4.19 7.92 10.11
N LEU A 292 3.52 8.70 10.96
CA LEU A 292 2.65 9.82 10.51
C LEU A 292 3.44 10.95 9.83
N PRO A 293 4.55 11.47 10.39
CA PRO A 293 5.43 12.39 9.66
C PRO A 293 5.98 11.80 8.36
N LEU A 294 6.28 10.49 8.36
CA LEU A 294 6.80 9.81 7.18
C LEU A 294 5.73 9.63 6.08
N LEU A 295 4.45 9.51 6.46
CA LEU A 295 3.32 9.54 5.53
C LEU A 295 3.19 10.91 4.84
N LEU A 296 3.49 12.00 5.55
CA LEU A 296 3.53 13.33 4.93
C LEU A 296 4.59 13.40 3.83
N LEU A 297 5.76 12.80 4.05
CA LEU A 297 6.80 12.70 3.04
C LEU A 297 6.41 11.75 1.88
N TYR A 298 5.68 10.68 2.16
CA TYR A 298 5.13 9.79 1.12
C TYR A 298 4.13 10.48 0.19
N ASN A 299 3.33 11.42 0.71
CA ASN A 299 2.42 12.25 -0.09
C ASN A 299 3.15 13.33 -0.93
N ASP A 300 4.48 13.33 -0.89
CA ASP A 300 5.40 14.10 -1.75
C ASP A 300 5.07 15.61 -1.84
N PRO A 301 5.47 16.41 -0.83
CA PRO A 301 5.31 17.87 -0.88
C PRO A 301 6.14 18.53 -1.99
N ILE A 302 7.14 17.83 -2.52
CA ILE A 302 8.10 18.36 -3.49
C ILE A 302 7.61 18.12 -4.94
N PHE A 303 6.56 17.32 -5.13
CA PHE A 303 6.05 16.98 -6.46
C PHE A 303 5.82 18.20 -7.38
N PRO A 304 5.19 19.32 -6.95
CA PRO A 304 5.04 20.47 -7.84
C PRO A 304 6.37 21.10 -8.28
N LEU A 305 7.43 20.97 -7.48
CA LEU A 305 8.76 21.51 -7.79
C LEU A 305 9.41 20.79 -8.97
N SER A 306 9.05 19.53 -9.25
CA SER A 306 9.60 18.79 -10.40
C SER A 306 9.22 19.43 -11.74
N PHE A 307 8.11 20.18 -11.80
CA PHE A 307 7.70 20.93 -12.99
C PHE A 307 8.40 22.28 -13.14
N LEU A 308 8.98 22.81 -12.06
CA LEU A 308 9.66 24.11 -12.06
C LEU A 308 11.16 23.97 -12.26
N VAL A 309 11.75 22.86 -11.80
CA VAL A 309 13.19 22.65 -11.80
C VAL A 309 13.52 21.36 -12.53
N ASN A 310 14.19 21.48 -13.67
CA ASN A 310 14.69 20.35 -14.46
C ASN A 310 15.97 19.81 -13.81
N SER A 311 15.80 18.98 -12.79
CA SER A 311 16.88 18.34 -12.04
C SER A 311 16.49 16.93 -11.63
N TRP A 312 17.47 16.04 -11.51
CA TRP A 312 17.28 14.70 -10.96
C TRP A 312 16.92 14.69 -9.46
N LEU A 313 17.20 15.80 -8.75
CA LEU A 313 17.09 15.86 -7.29
C LEU A 313 15.63 15.71 -6.78
N PRO A 314 14.62 16.44 -7.30
CA PRO A 314 13.22 16.24 -6.91
C PRO A 314 12.74 14.79 -7.13
N GLY A 315 13.06 14.18 -8.28
CA GLY A 315 12.71 12.78 -8.58
C GLY A 315 13.35 11.80 -7.59
N MET A 316 14.65 11.95 -7.34
CA MET A 316 15.36 11.12 -6.35
C MET A 316 14.78 11.27 -4.94
N LEU A 317 14.49 12.50 -4.50
CA LEU A 317 13.93 12.74 -3.17
C LEU A 317 12.54 12.11 -3.02
N GLY A 318 11.70 12.19 -4.05
CA GLY A 318 10.41 11.50 -4.10
C GLY A 318 10.58 9.98 -3.92
N GLY A 319 11.48 9.37 -4.70
CA GLY A 319 11.81 7.95 -4.58
C GLY A 319 12.33 7.54 -3.20
N LEU A 320 13.19 8.39 -2.59
CA LEU A 320 13.71 8.20 -1.24
C LEU A 320 12.60 8.26 -0.18
N PHE A 321 11.71 9.25 -0.25
CA PHE A 321 10.58 9.40 0.68
C PHE A 321 9.60 8.23 0.56
N GLN A 322 9.30 7.79 -0.65
CA GLN A 322 8.45 6.63 -0.87
C GLN A 322 9.08 5.34 -0.32
N ALA A 323 10.36 5.08 -0.62
CA ALA A 323 11.06 3.90 -0.15
C ALA A 323 11.22 3.87 1.38
N THR A 324 11.55 5.01 1.99
CA THR A 324 11.67 5.14 3.46
C THR A 324 10.34 4.86 4.15
N PHE A 325 9.23 5.43 3.66
CA PHE A 325 7.90 5.19 4.20
C PHE A 325 7.49 3.72 4.15
N LEU A 326 7.59 3.09 2.97
CA LEU A 326 7.21 1.69 2.80
C LEU A 326 8.06 0.77 3.68
N CYS A 327 9.37 1.00 3.74
CA CYS A 327 10.26 0.21 4.60
C CYS A 327 9.95 0.43 6.10
N ALA A 328 9.62 1.65 6.52
CA ALA A 328 9.20 1.91 7.90
C ALA A 328 7.86 1.21 8.23
N LEU A 329 6.93 1.13 7.28
CA LEU A 329 5.68 0.39 7.44
C LEU A 329 5.92 -1.13 7.56
N LEU A 330 6.85 -1.68 6.77
CA LEU A 330 7.27 -3.08 6.90
C LEU A 330 7.94 -3.37 8.25
N LEU A 331 8.76 -2.43 8.75
CA LEU A 331 9.40 -2.52 10.07
C LEU A 331 8.36 -2.42 11.20
N PHE A 332 7.37 -1.54 11.06
CA PHE A 332 6.26 -1.39 11.98
C PHE A 332 5.50 -2.70 12.19
N TRP A 333 5.16 -3.42 11.12
CA TRP A 333 4.49 -4.72 11.22
C TRP A 333 5.34 -5.75 12.00
N LEU A 334 6.63 -5.87 11.69
CA LEU A 334 7.52 -6.77 12.43
C LEU A 334 7.66 -6.38 13.90
N CYS A 335 7.72 -5.08 14.19
CA CYS A 335 7.86 -4.58 15.55
C CYS A 335 6.63 -4.88 16.40
N ILE A 336 5.41 -4.78 15.87
CA ILE A 336 4.22 -5.04 16.67
C ILE A 336 4.03 -6.53 16.94
N TYR A 337 4.11 -7.40 15.93
CA TYR A 337 3.97 -8.85 16.15
C TYR A 337 4.99 -9.39 17.14
N HIS A 338 6.22 -8.86 17.11
CA HIS A 338 7.23 -9.23 18.07
C HIS A 338 7.02 -8.58 19.45
N SER A 339 6.53 -7.34 19.50
CA SER A 339 6.30 -6.63 20.76
C SER A 339 5.15 -7.20 21.57
N VAL A 340 4.18 -7.86 20.94
CA VAL A 340 3.11 -8.59 21.65
C VAL A 340 3.69 -9.71 22.52
N ARG A 341 4.89 -10.21 22.21
CA ARG A 341 5.49 -11.40 22.82
C ARG A 341 6.59 -11.14 23.86
N GLN A 342 7.42 -10.10 23.67
CA GLN A 342 8.57 -9.85 24.55
C GLN A 342 8.33 -8.65 25.48
N THR A 343 8.37 -8.93 26.78
CA THR A 343 8.30 -7.95 27.87
C THR A 343 9.65 -7.27 28.13
N ASP A 344 10.78 -7.98 27.98
CA ASP A 344 12.12 -7.40 28.14
C ASP A 344 12.69 -6.85 26.82
N ARG A 345 12.85 -5.53 26.76
CA ARG A 345 13.09 -4.79 25.51
C ARG A 345 14.46 -4.14 25.44
N ARG A 346 15.54 -4.93 25.39
CA ARG A 346 16.86 -4.37 25.04
C ARG A 346 16.88 -3.96 23.57
N PHE A 347 17.17 -2.68 23.31
CA PHE A 347 17.13 -2.08 21.97
C PHE A 347 17.96 -2.87 20.94
N SER A 348 19.16 -3.30 21.33
CA SER A 348 20.09 -4.04 20.46
C SER A 348 19.56 -5.41 20.06
N ARG A 349 19.04 -6.22 20.99
CA ARG A 349 18.56 -7.57 20.64
C ARG A 349 17.20 -7.55 19.95
N PHE A 350 16.38 -6.54 20.24
CA PHE A 350 15.02 -6.43 19.72
C PHE A 350 14.93 -5.77 18.34
N TYR A 351 15.61 -4.63 18.12
CA TYR A 351 15.48 -3.86 16.87
C TYR A 351 16.53 -4.19 15.83
N PHE A 352 17.77 -4.49 16.24
CA PHE A 352 18.89 -4.70 15.30
C PHE A 352 18.61 -5.75 14.22
N PRO A 353 18.19 -7.00 14.53
CA PRO A 353 17.97 -8.00 13.48
C PRO A 353 16.85 -7.59 12.51
N LYS A 354 15.84 -6.86 12.98
CA LYS A 354 14.72 -6.37 12.16
C LYS A 354 15.16 -5.23 11.26
N LEU A 355 15.96 -4.31 11.80
CA LEU A 355 16.53 -3.18 11.07
C LEU A 355 17.51 -3.66 10.01
N VAL A 356 18.30 -4.71 10.26
CA VAL A 356 19.19 -5.28 9.24
C VAL A 356 18.38 -5.82 8.05
N ILE A 357 17.35 -6.65 8.29
CA ILE A 357 16.55 -7.22 7.19
C ILE A 357 15.87 -6.12 6.38
N VAL A 358 15.16 -5.21 7.04
CA VAL A 358 14.40 -4.15 6.35
C VAL A 358 15.32 -3.08 5.77
N GLY A 359 16.43 -2.77 6.45
CA GLY A 359 17.42 -1.79 6.02
C GLY A 359 18.17 -2.25 4.77
N LEU A 360 18.41 -3.54 4.59
CA LEU A 360 18.97 -4.08 3.34
C LEU A 360 17.99 -3.92 2.18
N ILE A 361 16.69 -4.19 2.39
CA ILE A 361 15.65 -3.96 1.38
C ILE A 361 15.59 -2.47 1.02
N TRP A 362 15.60 -1.60 2.02
CA TRP A 362 15.59 -0.14 1.84
C TRP A 362 16.80 0.34 1.04
N LEU A 363 18.01 -0.13 1.38
CA LEU A 363 19.23 0.23 0.67
C LEU A 363 19.14 -0.18 -0.80
N CYS A 364 18.70 -1.40 -1.09
CA CYS A 364 18.48 -1.84 -2.48
C CYS A 364 17.51 -0.92 -3.21
N ALA A 365 16.35 -0.64 -2.62
CA ALA A 365 15.30 0.17 -3.24
C ALA A 365 15.77 1.60 -3.54
N VAL A 366 16.43 2.25 -2.59
CA VAL A 366 16.96 3.61 -2.76
C VAL A 366 18.08 3.62 -3.81
N THR A 367 19.02 2.68 -3.75
CA THR A 367 20.09 2.62 -4.75
C THR A 367 19.56 2.43 -6.16
N LEU A 368 18.51 1.60 -6.34
CA LEU A 368 17.87 1.39 -7.64
C LEU A 368 17.16 2.65 -8.14
N ALA A 369 16.35 3.28 -7.29
CA ALA A 369 15.62 4.50 -7.64
C ALA A 369 16.58 5.64 -8.00
N SER A 370 17.60 5.90 -7.17
CA SER A 370 18.58 6.96 -7.43
C SER A 370 19.41 6.68 -8.68
N TRP A 371 19.83 5.42 -8.90
CA TRP A 371 20.62 5.04 -10.06
C TRP A 371 19.83 5.18 -11.36
N GLN A 372 18.55 4.83 -11.35
CA GLN A 372 17.68 4.95 -12.50
C GLN A 372 17.48 6.42 -12.90
N GLU A 373 17.02 7.26 -11.97
CA GLU A 373 16.78 8.69 -12.21
C GLU A 373 18.03 9.44 -12.69
N TYR A 374 19.20 9.09 -12.13
CA TYR A 374 20.46 9.70 -12.53
C TYR A 374 20.86 9.34 -13.97
N ASN A 375 20.71 8.07 -14.37
CA ASN A 375 21.09 7.65 -15.72
C ASN A 375 20.07 8.05 -16.78
N GLU A 376 18.77 8.07 -16.45
CA GLU A 376 17.72 8.58 -17.35
C GLU A 376 17.92 10.08 -17.65
N LEU A 377 18.42 10.87 -16.70
CA LEU A 377 18.76 12.27 -16.95
C LEU A 377 20.00 12.42 -17.84
N GLN A 378 21.02 11.58 -17.67
CA GLN A 378 22.28 11.69 -18.44
C GLN A 378 22.15 11.13 -19.86
N ASP A 379 21.28 10.14 -20.08
CA ASP A 379 21.09 9.53 -21.38
C ASP A 379 19.61 9.18 -21.63
N PRO A 380 18.93 9.89 -22.56
CA PRO A 380 17.52 9.65 -22.88
C PRO A 380 17.30 8.33 -23.65
N THR A 381 18.37 7.65 -24.06
CA THR A 381 18.31 6.32 -24.70
C THR A 381 18.58 5.20 -23.69
N TYR A 382 18.89 5.52 -22.43
CA TYR A 382 19.15 4.52 -21.41
C TYR A 382 17.91 3.68 -21.13
N TYR A 383 18.06 2.35 -21.17
CA TYR A 383 17.02 1.44 -20.75
C TYR A 383 17.55 0.43 -19.74
N TYR A 384 17.05 0.53 -18.50
CA TYR A 384 17.58 -0.21 -17.35
C TYR A 384 17.57 -1.74 -17.54
N ARG A 385 16.64 -2.31 -18.32
CA ARG A 385 16.58 -3.79 -18.54
C ARG A 385 17.65 -4.32 -19.47
N LEU A 386 18.12 -3.52 -20.42
CA LEU A 386 19.07 -3.93 -21.47
C LEU A 386 20.50 -3.52 -21.15
N ASP A 387 20.68 -2.33 -20.59
CA ASP A 387 21.99 -1.68 -20.56
C ASP A 387 22.80 -1.97 -19.28
N THR A 388 22.22 -2.61 -18.26
CA THR A 388 22.93 -2.90 -17.01
C THR A 388 22.80 -4.34 -16.52
N THR A 389 23.92 -5.05 -16.49
CA THR A 389 24.04 -6.36 -15.83
C THR A 389 23.89 -6.25 -14.31
N ASN A 390 24.42 -5.17 -13.71
CA ASN A 390 24.37 -4.91 -12.27
C ASN A 390 22.95 -4.73 -11.73
N PHE A 391 22.02 -4.19 -12.53
CA PHE A 391 20.61 -4.04 -12.14
C PHE A 391 19.97 -5.40 -11.85
N LYS A 392 20.29 -6.44 -12.63
CA LYS A 392 19.79 -7.80 -12.38
C LYS A 392 20.25 -8.32 -11.02
N ALA A 393 21.49 -8.01 -10.60
CA ALA A 393 22.00 -8.42 -9.30
C ALA A 393 21.26 -7.73 -8.14
N PHE A 394 21.06 -6.40 -8.21
CA PHE A 394 20.27 -5.66 -7.20
C PHE A 394 18.82 -6.13 -7.13
N LYS A 395 18.22 -6.46 -8.28
CA LYS A 395 16.87 -7.02 -8.36
C LYS A 395 16.78 -8.39 -7.67
N ILE A 396 17.69 -9.31 -7.98
CA ILE A 396 17.72 -10.63 -7.33
C ILE A 396 17.91 -10.46 -5.82
N MET A 397 18.82 -9.59 -5.41
CA MET A 397 19.07 -9.29 -4.00
C MET A 397 17.81 -8.76 -3.28
N PHE A 398 17.07 -7.84 -3.91
CA PHE A 398 15.81 -7.31 -3.38
C PHE A 398 14.77 -8.43 -3.15
N PHE A 399 14.58 -9.34 -4.11
CA PHE A 399 13.64 -10.45 -3.97
C PHE A 399 14.08 -11.48 -2.92
N VAL A 400 15.38 -11.76 -2.80
CA VAL A 400 15.91 -12.67 -1.79
C VAL A 400 15.64 -12.14 -0.38
N PHE A 401 15.97 -10.87 -0.12
CA PHE A 401 15.70 -10.26 1.19
C PHE A 401 14.20 -10.06 1.45
N GLY A 402 13.42 -9.74 0.41
CA GLY A 402 11.96 -9.70 0.49
C GLY A 402 11.34 -11.06 0.85
N GLY A 403 11.86 -12.16 0.28
CA GLY A 403 11.45 -13.52 0.61
C GLY A 403 11.73 -13.87 2.07
N PHE A 404 12.95 -13.56 2.57
CA PHE A 404 13.28 -13.73 3.98
C PHE A 404 12.39 -12.90 4.90
N TYR A 405 12.05 -11.67 4.50
CA TYR A 405 11.11 -10.82 5.23
C TYR A 405 9.72 -11.47 5.35
N ILE A 406 9.14 -11.94 4.24
CA ILE A 406 7.81 -12.57 4.23
C ILE A 406 7.80 -13.83 5.10
N LEU A 407 8.84 -14.67 4.97
CA LEU A 407 8.97 -15.88 5.79
C LEU A 407 9.06 -15.53 7.28
N TYR A 408 9.83 -14.51 7.64
CA TYR A 408 9.96 -14.03 9.01
C TYR A 408 8.65 -13.46 9.57
N LEU A 409 7.92 -12.68 8.75
CA LEU A 409 6.61 -12.14 9.11
C LEU A 409 5.59 -13.27 9.34
N LEU A 410 5.53 -14.25 8.43
CA LEU A 410 4.64 -15.41 8.54
C LEU A 410 4.96 -16.22 9.80
N TYR A 411 6.24 -16.47 10.07
CA TYR A 411 6.69 -17.13 11.29
C TYR A 411 6.23 -16.40 12.54
N LEU A 412 6.40 -15.08 12.60
CA LEU A 412 5.93 -14.27 13.73
C LEU A 412 4.41 -14.30 13.86
N MET A 413 3.68 -14.26 12.75
CA MET A 413 2.21 -14.29 12.76
C MET A 413 1.67 -15.62 13.27
N VAL A 414 2.13 -16.75 12.73
CA VAL A 414 1.71 -18.11 13.16
C VAL A 414 2.03 -18.31 14.63
N ARG A 415 3.24 -17.91 15.04
CA ARG A 415 3.67 -18.04 16.43
C ARG A 415 2.86 -17.14 17.37
N ALA A 416 2.53 -15.92 16.96
CA ALA A 416 1.67 -15.02 17.72
C ALA A 416 0.28 -15.65 17.93
N TYR A 417 -0.35 -16.20 16.89
CA TYR A 417 -1.64 -16.89 17.04
C TYR A 417 -1.56 -18.14 17.92
N ALA A 418 -0.46 -18.90 17.86
CA ALA A 418 -0.28 -20.09 18.69
C ALA A 418 -0.10 -19.74 20.17
N GLU A 419 0.73 -18.74 20.49
CA GLU A 419 0.98 -18.30 21.87
C GLU A 419 -0.22 -17.52 22.46
N LEU A 420 -0.99 -16.78 21.64
CA LEU A 420 -2.17 -16.05 22.13
C LEU A 420 -3.36 -16.95 22.50
N ARG A 421 -3.45 -18.19 21.99
CA ARG A 421 -4.44 -19.15 22.51
C ARG A 421 -4.29 -19.39 24.01
N LEU A 422 -3.14 -19.05 24.58
CA LEU A 422 -2.84 -19.19 26.00
C LEU A 422 -3.12 -17.90 26.81
N MET A 423 -3.46 -16.77 26.18
CA MET A 423 -3.69 -15.47 26.85
C MET A 423 -4.86 -14.67 26.24
N PRO A 424 -6.09 -14.76 26.78
CA PRO A 424 -7.29 -14.18 26.18
C PRO A 424 -7.37 -12.63 26.19
N TYR A 425 -6.59 -11.94 27.02
CA TYR A 425 -6.62 -10.46 27.12
C TYR A 425 -5.96 -9.75 25.93
N PHE A 426 -4.96 -10.36 25.28
CA PHE A 426 -4.25 -9.75 24.14
C PHE A 426 -4.96 -9.90 22.79
N ASP A 427 -6.10 -10.59 22.79
CA ASP A 427 -6.80 -11.07 21.61
C ASP A 427 -7.44 -9.93 20.79
N LEU A 428 -8.03 -8.92 21.43
CA LEU A 428 -8.68 -7.80 20.74
C LEU A 428 -7.69 -6.95 19.92
N ARG A 429 -6.53 -6.65 20.52
CA ARG A 429 -5.47 -5.82 19.91
C ARG A 429 -4.84 -6.51 18.71
N LEU A 430 -4.55 -7.81 18.84
CA LEU A 430 -4.01 -8.59 17.74
C LEU A 430 -5.04 -8.76 16.62
N LYS A 431 -6.29 -9.13 16.95
CA LYS A 431 -7.38 -9.33 15.96
C LYS A 431 -7.67 -8.08 15.15
N PHE A 432 -7.74 -6.91 15.79
CA PHE A 432 -7.94 -5.64 15.07
C PHE A 432 -6.80 -5.38 14.09
N MET A 433 -5.56 -5.51 14.56
CA MET A 433 -4.38 -5.21 13.77
C MET A 433 -4.21 -6.20 12.61
N THR A 434 -4.38 -7.50 12.87
CA THR A 434 -4.24 -8.54 11.83
C THR A 434 -5.36 -8.45 10.81
N ALA A 435 -6.59 -8.18 11.22
CA ALA A 435 -7.71 -7.98 10.29
C ALA A 435 -7.44 -6.80 9.36
N LEU A 436 -7.03 -5.65 9.92
CA LEU A 436 -6.74 -4.46 9.11
C LEU A 436 -5.51 -4.68 8.20
N MET A 437 -4.46 -5.34 8.69
CA MET A 437 -3.28 -5.69 7.89
C MET A 437 -3.64 -6.63 6.73
N VAL A 438 -4.44 -7.67 6.97
CA VAL A 438 -4.88 -8.61 5.92
C VAL A 438 -5.73 -7.89 4.87
N ILE A 439 -6.60 -6.96 5.27
CA ILE A 439 -7.38 -6.15 4.32
C ILE A 439 -6.44 -5.29 3.46
N VAL A 440 -5.46 -4.61 4.06
CA VAL A 440 -4.51 -3.76 3.33
C VAL A 440 -3.60 -4.58 2.40
N VAL A 441 -3.10 -5.72 2.87
CA VAL A 441 -2.24 -6.60 2.06
C VAL A 441 -3.02 -7.28 0.94
N SER A 442 -4.25 -7.74 1.19
CA SER A 442 -5.07 -8.35 0.13
C SER A 442 -5.47 -7.34 -0.94
N THR A 443 -5.83 -6.12 -0.54
CA THR A 443 -6.15 -5.04 -1.49
C THR A 443 -4.91 -4.58 -2.26
N SER A 444 -3.74 -4.47 -1.62
CA SER A 444 -2.49 -4.12 -2.33
C SER A 444 -2.05 -5.21 -3.31
N ILE A 445 -2.19 -6.49 -2.96
CA ILE A 445 -1.96 -7.61 -3.87
C ILE A 445 -2.94 -7.57 -5.05
N THR A 446 -4.21 -7.27 -4.79
CA THR A 446 -5.23 -7.16 -5.86
C THR A 446 -4.89 -6.04 -6.83
N ILE A 447 -4.52 -4.85 -6.33
CA ILE A 447 -4.09 -3.72 -7.17
C ILE A 447 -2.82 -4.11 -7.95
N THR A 448 -1.87 -4.79 -7.32
CA THR A 448 -0.63 -5.25 -7.98
C THR A 448 -0.92 -6.29 -9.07
N ALA A 449 -1.86 -7.21 -8.83
CA ALA A 449 -2.28 -8.22 -9.80
C ALA A 449 -3.04 -7.59 -10.97
N MET A 450 -3.85 -6.55 -10.73
CA MET A 450 -4.48 -5.76 -11.79
C MET A 450 -3.42 -5.00 -12.61
N ARG A 451 -2.43 -4.41 -11.95
CA ARG A 451 -1.36 -3.61 -12.56
C ARG A 451 -0.42 -4.41 -13.46
N PHE A 452 -0.04 -5.62 -13.05
CA PHE A 452 0.99 -6.42 -13.74
C PHE A 452 0.44 -7.73 -14.36
N GLY A 453 -0.84 -8.07 -14.13
CA GLY A 453 -1.45 -9.32 -14.61
C GLY A 453 -0.72 -10.57 -14.10
N GLY A 454 -0.63 -11.61 -14.95
CA GLY A 454 0.20 -12.79 -14.68
C GLY A 454 1.73 -12.52 -14.75
N GLY A 455 2.13 -11.32 -15.14
CA GLY A 455 3.52 -10.87 -15.27
C GLY A 455 4.16 -10.35 -13.99
N VAL A 456 3.49 -10.46 -12.83
CA VAL A 456 4.03 -10.06 -11.50
C VAL A 456 5.37 -10.75 -11.18
N LEU A 457 5.60 -11.96 -11.71
CA LEU A 457 6.87 -12.70 -11.60
C LEU A 457 7.82 -12.50 -12.78
N GLN A 458 7.37 -11.83 -13.85
CA GLN A 458 8.21 -11.44 -14.98
C GLN A 458 8.82 -10.06 -14.75
N ASP A 459 9.74 -9.65 -15.62
CA ASP A 459 10.90 -8.81 -15.31
C ASP A 459 10.68 -7.37 -14.78
N ASN A 460 9.45 -7.00 -14.44
CA ASN A 460 8.91 -5.65 -14.44
C ASN A 460 8.65 -5.06 -13.04
N PHE A 461 8.52 -5.88 -11.99
CA PHE A 461 7.94 -5.46 -10.71
C PHE A 461 8.71 -4.37 -9.93
N VAL A 462 10.04 -4.43 -9.88
CA VAL A 462 10.83 -3.60 -8.93
C VAL A 462 11.13 -2.19 -9.46
N ALA A 463 11.43 -2.03 -10.75
CA ALA A 463 11.71 -0.72 -11.35
C ALA A 463 10.46 0.05 -11.76
N GLU A 464 9.36 -0.65 -12.03
CA GLU A 464 8.13 -0.02 -12.50
C GLU A 464 7.21 0.39 -11.34
N LEU A 465 7.54 0.00 -10.09
CA LEU A 465 6.72 0.32 -8.91
C LEU A 465 6.50 1.83 -8.74
N SER A 466 7.45 2.67 -9.21
CA SER A 466 7.40 4.13 -9.14
C SER A 466 6.93 4.85 -10.40
N THR A 467 6.99 4.25 -11.60
CA THR A 467 6.99 5.04 -12.85
C THR A 467 5.85 4.82 -13.84
N SER A 468 4.99 3.80 -13.68
CA SER A 468 3.88 3.59 -14.62
C SER A 468 2.62 3.05 -13.93
N TYR A 469 1.60 3.90 -13.81
CA TYR A 469 0.23 3.48 -13.47
C TYR A 469 -0.53 3.33 -14.80
N GLN A 470 -1.20 2.20 -15.01
CA GLN A 470 -1.99 2.01 -16.24
C GLN A 470 -3.32 2.74 -16.14
N ASN A 471 -3.87 2.84 -14.94
CA ASN A 471 -5.19 3.39 -14.71
C ASN A 471 -5.23 4.35 -13.52
N SER A 472 -5.96 5.45 -13.64
CA SER A 472 -6.07 6.48 -12.59
C SER A 472 -6.62 5.90 -11.28
N ALA A 473 -7.51 4.92 -11.38
CA ALA A 473 -8.04 4.17 -10.25
C ALA A 473 -6.96 3.49 -9.41
N GLU A 474 -5.92 2.92 -10.03
CA GLU A 474 -4.86 2.20 -9.31
C GLU A 474 -4.03 3.16 -8.45
N PHE A 475 -3.69 4.32 -9.01
CA PHE A 475 -2.95 5.37 -8.33
C PHE A 475 -3.72 5.87 -7.09
N VAL A 476 -4.96 6.31 -7.29
CA VAL A 476 -5.77 6.90 -6.20
C VAL A 476 -6.13 5.85 -5.14
N ALA A 477 -6.39 4.60 -5.55
CA ALA A 477 -6.67 3.51 -4.63
C ALA A 477 -5.46 3.17 -3.74
N LEU A 478 -4.25 3.09 -4.29
CA LEU A 478 -3.05 2.78 -3.52
C LEU A 478 -2.72 3.89 -2.51
N TYR A 479 -2.73 5.15 -2.95
CA TYR A 479 -2.51 6.31 -2.08
C TYR A 479 -3.60 6.42 -1.01
N GLY A 480 -4.87 6.27 -1.39
CA GLY A 480 -6.01 6.30 -0.48
C GLY A 480 -5.95 5.19 0.56
N LEU A 481 -5.61 3.95 0.16
CA LEU A 481 -5.49 2.80 1.05
C LEU A 481 -4.48 3.05 2.17
N LEU A 482 -3.27 3.50 1.82
CA LEU A 482 -2.18 3.72 2.79
C LEU A 482 -2.48 4.91 3.72
N ASN A 483 -3.03 6.00 3.18
CA ASN A 483 -3.43 7.17 3.98
C ASN A 483 -4.55 6.81 4.97
N PHE A 484 -5.65 6.23 4.50
CA PHE A 484 -6.78 5.87 5.38
C PHE A 484 -6.42 4.77 6.37
N TYR A 485 -5.53 3.85 6.01
CA TYR A 485 -4.99 2.85 6.93
C TYR A 485 -4.33 3.53 8.14
N LEU A 486 -3.42 4.49 7.90
CA LEU A 486 -2.75 5.18 9.00
C LEU A 486 -3.65 6.15 9.75
N TYR A 487 -4.63 6.79 9.09
CA TYR A 487 -5.62 7.61 9.80
C TYR A 487 -6.46 6.76 10.75
N THR A 488 -6.87 5.58 10.32
CA THR A 488 -7.62 4.62 11.14
C THR A 488 -6.77 4.17 12.34
N MET A 489 -5.50 3.84 12.10
CA MET A 489 -4.57 3.44 13.16
C MET A 489 -4.29 4.58 14.14
N ALA A 490 -4.11 5.82 13.65
CA ALA A 490 -3.95 7.00 14.48
C ALA A 490 -5.17 7.27 15.37
N PHE A 491 -6.39 7.08 14.83
CA PHE A 491 -7.61 7.20 15.62
C PHE A 491 -7.71 6.12 16.71
N VAL A 492 -7.47 4.86 16.37
CA VAL A 492 -7.64 3.72 17.29
C VAL A 492 -6.57 3.67 18.38
N TYR A 493 -5.33 4.05 18.07
CA TYR A 493 -4.23 4.08 19.03
C TYR A 493 -4.05 5.42 19.75
N SER A 494 -4.87 6.42 19.42
CA SER A 494 -4.96 7.64 20.24
C SER A 494 -5.38 7.32 21.69
N PRO A 495 -4.98 8.13 22.68
CA PRO A 495 -5.37 7.90 24.07
C PRO A 495 -6.90 7.93 24.23
N SER A 496 -7.41 7.10 25.15
CA SER A 496 -8.83 7.14 25.54
C SER A 496 -9.14 8.45 26.27
N PRO A 497 -10.39 8.97 26.20
CA PRO A 497 -10.76 10.21 26.89
C PRO A 497 -10.59 10.12 28.42
N ASN A 498 -10.69 8.92 28.99
CA ASN A 498 -10.51 8.67 30.43
C ASN A 498 -9.06 8.35 30.82
N ALA A 499 -8.14 8.26 29.85
CA ALA A 499 -6.77 7.85 30.10
C ALA A 499 -6.04 8.75 31.11
N MET A 500 -6.30 10.07 31.11
CA MET A 500 -5.68 10.98 32.09
C MET A 500 -6.19 10.75 33.52
N PHE A 501 -7.47 10.46 33.68
CA PHE A 501 -8.04 10.14 34.99
C PHE A 501 -7.35 8.88 35.51
N GLU A 502 -7.39 7.79 34.75
CA GLU A 502 -6.83 6.52 35.18
C GLU A 502 -5.31 6.55 35.44
N THR A 503 -4.52 7.31 34.67
CA THR A 503 -3.08 7.46 34.96
C THR A 503 -2.85 8.14 36.31
N HIS A 504 -3.60 9.21 36.62
CA HIS A 504 -3.50 9.89 37.91
C HIS A 504 -3.95 9.02 39.10
N PHE A 505 -4.94 8.15 38.91
CA PHE A 505 -5.38 7.21 39.95
C PHE A 505 -4.39 6.07 40.17
N ARG A 506 -3.73 5.58 39.09
CA ARG A 506 -2.71 4.51 39.17
C ARG A 506 -1.40 4.97 39.80
N ASP A 507 -1.02 6.24 39.61
CA ASP A 507 0.19 6.82 40.19
C ASP A 507 0.08 7.04 41.72
N ASN A 508 -1.13 6.99 42.29
CA ASN A 508 -1.34 7.20 43.71
C ASN A 508 -1.49 5.87 44.47
N PRO A 509 -0.44 5.38 45.15
CA PRO A 509 -0.40 4.04 45.76
C PRO A 509 -1.44 3.82 46.85
N ALA A 510 -1.95 4.89 47.48
CA ALA A 510 -2.99 4.80 48.49
C ALA A 510 -4.38 4.53 47.89
N LEU A 511 -4.62 4.95 46.65
CA LEU A 511 -5.91 4.84 45.97
C LEU A 511 -6.03 3.54 45.16
N SER A 512 -4.91 3.06 44.60
CA SER A 512 -4.86 1.76 43.92
C SER A 512 -5.10 0.58 44.87
N MET A 513 -4.63 0.66 46.12
CA MET A 513 -4.86 -0.38 47.12
C MET A 513 -6.29 -0.45 47.66
N LEU A 514 -7.02 0.68 47.68
CA LEU A 514 -8.43 0.72 48.12
C LEU A 514 -9.36 0.06 47.10
N ASN A 515 -9.05 0.15 45.80
CA ASN A 515 -9.88 -0.47 44.77
C ASN A 515 -9.58 -1.97 44.58
N ASP A 516 -8.33 -2.40 44.80
CA ASP A 516 -7.96 -3.83 44.78
C ASP A 516 -8.53 -4.61 45.98
N SER A 517 -8.98 -3.92 47.03
CA SER A 517 -9.59 -4.55 48.22
C SER A 517 -11.13 -4.57 48.21
N ASP A 518 -11.79 -3.82 47.32
CA ASP A 518 -13.26 -3.74 47.24
C ASP A 518 -13.89 -4.59 46.12
N GLU A 519 -13.11 -5.25 45.26
CA GLU A 519 -13.63 -6.21 44.24
C GLU A 519 -13.77 -7.67 44.73
N GLU A 520 -13.45 -7.97 45.99
CA GLU A 520 -13.74 -9.27 46.60
C GLU A 520 -14.85 -9.12 47.66
N VAL A 521 -16.02 -9.69 47.35
CA VAL A 521 -17.21 -9.99 48.20
C VAL A 521 -18.50 -9.38 47.64
N HIS A 522 -19.09 -10.06 46.65
CA HIS A 522 -20.54 -10.07 46.49
C HIS A 522 -21.05 -11.37 47.11
N TYR A 523 -21.63 -11.30 48.32
CA TYR A 523 -22.39 -12.41 48.89
C TYR A 523 -23.57 -12.70 47.94
N SER A 524 -23.52 -13.83 47.25
CA SER A 524 -24.71 -14.44 46.63
C SER A 524 -25.50 -15.09 47.76
N SER A 525 -26.57 -14.44 48.20
CA SER A 525 -27.59 -15.08 49.01
C SER A 525 -28.41 -15.99 48.09
N ASP A 526 -28.09 -17.27 48.08
CA ASP A 526 -28.92 -18.31 47.45
C ASP A 526 -30.29 -18.28 48.13
N THR A 527 -31.26 -17.67 47.44
CA THR A 527 -32.68 -17.90 47.70
C THR A 527 -33.08 -18.99 46.73
N GLU A 528 -33.02 -20.25 47.18
CA GLU A 528 -33.59 -21.38 46.45
C GLU A 528 -35.12 -21.23 46.41
N GLU A 529 -35.63 -20.59 45.36
CA GLU A 529 -37.01 -20.80 44.91
C GLU A 529 -37.08 -22.15 44.16
N THR A 530 -37.17 -23.24 44.92
CA THR A 530 -37.50 -24.54 44.35
C THR A 530 -39.01 -24.73 44.38
N SER A 531 -39.63 -24.45 43.24
CA SER A 531 -41.00 -24.84 42.92
C SER A 531 -41.19 -26.36 43.10
N MET A 532 -41.97 -26.78 44.10
CA MET A 532 -42.58 -28.11 44.12
C MET A 532 -44.09 -27.99 44.07
N SER A 533 -44.61 -28.38 42.91
CA SER A 533 -46.00 -28.53 42.56
C SER A 533 -46.50 -29.93 42.96
N ARG A 534 -47.54 -30.02 43.83
CA ARG A 534 -48.76 -30.85 43.69
C ARG A 534 -49.60 -30.97 44.99
N PRO A 535 -50.88 -31.41 44.91
CA PRO A 535 -52.00 -30.55 45.30
C PRO A 535 -52.61 -30.84 46.67
N ARG A 536 -53.37 -29.84 47.11
CA ARG A 536 -54.30 -29.80 48.22
C ARG A 536 -55.42 -30.83 48.05
N ASN A 537 -55.50 -31.80 48.96
CA ASN A 537 -56.71 -32.58 49.22
C ASN A 537 -57.16 -32.32 50.67
N ASN A 538 -58.44 -31.97 50.81
CA ASN A 538 -59.18 -31.87 52.06
C ASN A 538 -59.39 -33.26 52.68
N LEU A 539 -59.41 -33.37 54.02
CA LEU A 539 -60.33 -34.16 54.86
C LEU A 539 -59.85 -34.02 56.33
N ILE A 540 -60.59 -33.32 57.21
CA ILE A 540 -61.60 -33.81 58.19
C ILE A 540 -60.97 -34.37 59.50
N ASP A 541 -61.44 -33.78 60.61
CA ASP A 541 -61.52 -34.22 62.02
C ASP A 541 -60.39 -35.03 62.66
N SER A 542 -59.92 -34.59 63.83
CA SER A 542 -60.61 -34.91 65.08
C SER A 542 -59.95 -34.24 66.29
N GLU A 543 -60.78 -34.09 67.31
CA GLU A 543 -60.61 -33.42 68.58
C GLU A 543 -59.49 -33.98 69.49
N ASP A 544 -59.16 -33.11 70.45
CA ASP A 544 -58.95 -33.40 71.87
C ASP A 544 -57.59 -33.81 72.46
N GLU A 545 -57.38 -33.16 73.61
CA GLU A 545 -56.68 -33.63 74.81
C GLU A 545 -55.13 -33.67 74.80
N THR A 546 -54.38 -33.24 75.82
CA THR A 546 -54.57 -32.41 77.01
C THR A 546 -53.18 -32.23 77.67
N TYR A 547 -53.05 -31.25 78.57
CA TYR A 547 -52.13 -31.18 79.72
C TYR A 547 -50.60 -31.27 79.49
N ARG A 548 -49.91 -30.11 79.49
CA ARG A 548 -49.40 -29.49 80.74
C ARG A 548 -48.88 -28.07 80.50
#